data_AF-A0A143C793-F1
#
_entry.id   AF-A0A143C793-F1
#
_cell.length_a   1.000
_cell.length_b   1.000
_cell.length_c   1.000
_cell.angle_alpha   90.00
_cell.angle_beta   90.00
_cell.angle_gamma   90.00
#
_symmetry.space_group_name_H-M   'P 1'
#
loop_
_entity.id
_entity.type
_entity.pdbx_description
1 polymer ?
#
loop_
_entity_poly.entity_id
_entity_poly.type
_entity_poly.pdbx_seq_one_letter_code
_entity_poly.pdbx_strand_id
1 'polypeptide(L)'
;MDDSLSFESFFKGAKKAAHRAMDDHARREYDEFALHAGVAIERLAKAILVKMNPLYIASGKVAVVAGQKQFAIHTITMSEALKRLAHLDIVKMTQPLQTLIEQRNGTVHASGDDAAKNQIPTLVTTIAAMLKHLGTPIDDFWGRWTSAVNVAVDKQRNEIQRDVEIRIKQARHLFEDRFQRLPPELKEHAVSLEPHVITAAFDYLVEIDGKMHPSSIMTPGGPCPSCTAQTTLLFGMVDRSADHTQYAPDGISCHVCGLSLGGFDEMAALRDILGPSNEAYEQLRTEALSAFFGRDSDTD
;
A
#
# COMPACT_ATOMS: atom_id res chain seq x y z
N MET A 1 28.43 24.88 -8.16
CA MET A 1 28.23 23.63 -7.39
C MET A 1 27.75 22.59 -8.37
N ASP A 2 28.07 21.33 -8.15
CA ASP A 2 27.52 20.24 -8.96
C ASP A 2 26.04 20.05 -8.58
N ASP A 3 25.12 20.58 -9.41
CA ASP A 3 23.66 20.48 -9.19
C ASP A 3 23.12 19.06 -9.45
N SER A 4 23.99 18.08 -9.72
CA SER A 4 23.62 16.70 -9.99
C SER A 4 22.82 16.03 -8.86
N LEU A 5 23.01 16.48 -7.61
CA LEU A 5 22.34 15.96 -6.40
C LEU A 5 21.16 16.83 -5.92
N SER A 6 20.64 17.71 -6.76
CA SER A 6 19.47 18.55 -6.46
C SER A 6 18.13 17.82 -6.63
N PHE A 7 17.07 18.36 -6.00
CA PHE A 7 15.70 17.92 -6.22
C PHE A 7 15.34 17.95 -7.71
N GLU A 8 15.66 19.04 -8.41
CA GLU A 8 15.35 19.28 -9.80
C GLU A 8 16.03 18.26 -10.72
N SER A 9 17.30 17.94 -10.44
CA SER A 9 18.07 16.92 -11.18
C SER A 9 17.44 15.55 -11.04
N PHE A 10 17.13 15.12 -9.80
CA PHE A 10 16.50 13.84 -9.55
C PHE A 10 15.09 13.76 -10.13
N PHE A 11 14.26 14.79 -9.93
CA PHE A 11 12.89 14.84 -10.42
C PHE A 11 12.83 14.81 -11.96
N LYS A 12 13.63 15.64 -12.64
CA LYS A 12 13.72 15.63 -14.11
C LYS A 12 14.22 14.29 -14.64
N GLY A 13 15.20 13.70 -13.94
CA GLY A 13 15.72 12.38 -14.26
C GLY A 13 14.69 11.27 -14.10
N ALA A 14 13.89 11.31 -13.02
CA ALA A 14 12.79 10.40 -12.76
C ALA A 14 11.73 10.47 -13.86
N LYS A 15 11.30 11.69 -14.22
CA LYS A 15 10.36 11.93 -15.32
C LYS A 15 10.87 11.34 -16.64
N LYS A 16 12.13 11.60 -16.99
CA LYS A 16 12.74 11.05 -18.21
C LYS A 16 12.78 9.51 -18.20
N ALA A 17 13.13 8.90 -17.07
CA ALA A 17 13.19 7.44 -16.95
C ALA A 17 11.78 6.81 -17.00
N ALA A 18 10.78 7.42 -16.35
CA ALA A 18 9.40 6.96 -16.38
C ALA A 18 8.83 6.96 -17.81
N HIS A 19 9.12 8.03 -18.58
CA HIS A 19 8.70 8.12 -19.98
C HIS A 19 9.36 7.06 -20.84
N ARG A 20 10.65 6.77 -20.61
CA ARG A 20 11.36 5.67 -21.30
C ARG A 20 10.76 4.31 -20.97
N ALA A 21 10.49 4.04 -19.70
CA ALA A 21 9.84 2.79 -19.31
C ALA A 21 8.54 2.59 -20.11
N MET A 22 7.69 3.62 -20.21
CA MET A 22 6.46 3.53 -21.00
C MET A 22 6.72 3.30 -22.51
N ASP A 23 7.75 3.92 -23.08
CA ASP A 23 8.18 3.68 -24.46
C ASP A 23 8.63 2.22 -24.67
N ASP A 24 9.44 1.68 -23.76
CA ASP A 24 9.98 0.31 -23.84
C ASP A 24 8.85 -0.72 -23.68
N HIS A 25 7.93 -0.49 -22.75
CA HIS A 25 6.75 -1.33 -22.58
C HIS A 25 5.89 -1.36 -23.84
N ALA A 26 5.67 -0.20 -24.48
CA ALA A 26 4.94 -0.11 -25.73
C ALA A 26 5.62 -0.89 -26.88
N ARG A 27 6.95 -1.02 -26.85
CA ARG A 27 7.75 -1.83 -27.78
C ARG A 27 7.90 -3.29 -27.37
N ARG A 28 7.35 -3.68 -26.21
CA ARG A 28 7.48 -5.00 -25.59
C ARG A 28 8.91 -5.35 -25.17
N GLU A 29 9.73 -4.34 -24.91
CA GLU A 29 11.08 -4.46 -24.38
C GLU A 29 11.00 -4.52 -22.84
N TYR A 30 10.49 -5.64 -22.29
CA TYR A 30 10.08 -5.71 -20.88
C TYR A 30 11.23 -5.65 -19.86
N ASP A 31 12.41 -6.13 -20.22
CA ASP A 31 13.61 -6.01 -19.37
C ASP A 31 14.08 -4.55 -19.26
N GLU A 32 14.09 -3.83 -20.39
CA GLU A 32 14.40 -2.39 -20.43
C GLU A 32 13.33 -1.57 -19.72
N PHE A 33 12.05 -1.95 -19.86
CA PHE A 33 10.97 -1.37 -19.06
C PHE A 33 11.26 -1.53 -17.56
N ALA A 34 11.60 -2.73 -17.08
CA ALA A 34 11.84 -2.95 -15.65
C ALA A 34 13.04 -2.14 -15.15
N LEU A 35 14.10 -2.06 -15.95
CA LEU A 35 15.27 -1.23 -15.65
C LEU A 35 14.89 0.26 -15.54
N HIS A 36 14.25 0.83 -16.56
CA HIS A 36 13.88 2.24 -16.57
C HIS A 36 12.79 2.58 -15.53
N ALA A 37 11.84 1.67 -15.28
CA ALA A 37 10.84 1.79 -14.23
C ALA A 37 11.50 1.87 -12.84
N GLY A 38 12.44 0.96 -12.55
CA GLY A 38 13.19 1.00 -11.30
C GLY A 38 14.04 2.27 -11.16
N VAL A 39 14.70 2.72 -12.24
CA VAL A 39 15.45 4.00 -12.23
C VAL A 39 14.52 5.20 -11.99
N ALA A 40 13.32 5.20 -12.56
CA ALA A 40 12.35 6.26 -12.34
C ALA A 40 11.94 6.36 -10.86
N ILE A 41 11.59 5.23 -10.25
CA ILE A 41 11.23 5.14 -8.84
C ILE A 41 12.41 5.54 -7.95
N GLU A 42 13.62 5.03 -8.20
CA GLU A 42 14.82 5.37 -7.44
C GLU A 42 15.08 6.88 -7.44
N ARG A 43 15.06 7.50 -8.63
CA ARG A 43 15.31 8.93 -8.77
C ARG A 43 14.22 9.76 -8.11
N LEU A 44 12.95 9.39 -8.26
CA LEU A 44 11.86 10.14 -7.64
C LEU A 44 11.93 10.05 -6.12
N ALA A 45 12.27 8.88 -5.59
CA ALA A 45 12.45 8.69 -4.16
C ALA A 45 13.59 9.55 -3.61
N LYS A 46 14.73 9.59 -4.32
CA LYS A 46 15.84 10.49 -3.97
C LYS A 46 15.46 11.96 -4.08
N ALA A 47 14.64 12.35 -5.06
CA ALA A 47 14.14 13.72 -5.17
C ALA A 47 13.37 14.12 -3.91
N ILE A 48 12.42 13.28 -3.46
CA ILE A 48 11.66 13.52 -2.23
C ILE A 48 12.59 13.67 -1.03
N LEU A 49 13.53 12.73 -0.85
CA LEU A 49 14.46 12.76 0.27
C LEU A 49 15.33 14.02 0.27
N VAL A 50 15.86 14.44 -0.88
CA VAL A 50 16.64 15.69 -1.01
C VAL A 50 15.80 16.91 -0.70
N LYS A 51 14.55 16.96 -1.18
CA LYS A 51 13.62 18.07 -0.93
C LYS A 51 13.33 18.25 0.56
N MET A 52 13.26 17.14 1.31
CA MET A 52 13.12 17.16 2.77
C MET A 52 14.43 17.58 3.45
N ASN A 53 15.51 16.86 3.15
CA ASN A 53 16.84 17.14 3.67
C ASN A 53 17.91 16.48 2.78
N PRO A 54 18.88 17.22 2.20
CA PRO A 54 19.94 16.65 1.36
C PRO A 54 20.75 15.53 2.01
N LEU A 55 20.83 15.46 3.34
CA LEU A 55 21.53 14.38 4.05
C LEU A 55 20.80 13.04 3.96
N TYR A 56 19.50 13.02 3.64
CA TYR A 56 18.72 11.79 3.52
C TYR A 56 19.08 10.94 2.32
N ILE A 57 19.90 11.42 1.39
CA ILE A 57 20.44 10.59 0.30
C ILE A 57 21.86 10.10 0.54
N ALA A 58 22.55 10.57 1.58
CA ALA A 58 23.91 10.13 1.88
C ALA A 58 23.94 8.70 2.42
N SER A 59 24.83 7.86 1.89
CA SER A 59 25.11 6.53 2.44
C SER A 59 26.30 6.60 3.41
N GLY A 60 26.09 6.25 4.68
CA GLY A 60 27.16 6.10 5.67
C GLY A 60 27.79 7.40 6.19
N LYS A 61 29.02 7.29 6.73
CA LYS A 61 29.78 8.44 7.27
C LYS A 61 30.31 9.30 6.11
N VAL A 62 29.93 10.57 6.09
CA VAL A 62 30.55 11.57 5.19
C VAL A 62 32.04 11.67 5.55
N ALA A 63 32.90 11.06 4.74
CA ALA A 63 34.34 11.15 4.93
C ALA A 63 34.83 12.51 4.40
N VAL A 64 35.05 13.45 5.31
CA VAL A 64 35.78 14.68 4.99
C VAL A 64 37.27 14.31 4.92
N VAL A 65 37.76 14.00 3.72
CA VAL A 65 39.19 13.83 3.49
C VAL A 65 39.82 15.22 3.40
N ALA A 66 40.46 15.67 4.49
CA ALA A 66 41.17 16.95 4.50
C ALA A 66 42.24 16.95 3.39
N GLY A 67 42.07 17.84 2.40
CA GLY A 67 43.03 18.05 1.31
C GLY A 67 42.56 17.65 -0.10
N GLN A 68 41.41 16.95 -0.25
CA GLN A 68 40.83 16.71 -1.58
C GLN A 68 39.74 17.75 -1.91
N LYS A 69 39.86 18.40 -3.08
CA LYS A 69 38.89 19.38 -3.61
C LYS A 69 37.56 18.75 -4.08
N GLN A 70 37.42 17.43 -4.03
CA GLN A 70 36.23 16.71 -4.48
C GLN A 70 35.75 15.76 -3.37
N PHE A 71 34.52 15.98 -2.93
CA PHE A 71 33.82 15.08 -2.01
C PHE A 71 33.13 14.00 -2.84
N ALA A 72 33.52 12.74 -2.69
CA ALA A 72 32.78 11.62 -3.25
C ALA A 72 31.60 11.30 -2.33
N ILE A 73 30.42 11.84 -2.64
CA ILE A 73 29.18 11.51 -1.91
C ILE A 73 28.63 10.21 -2.50
N HIS A 74 28.77 9.12 -1.76
CA HIS A 74 28.03 7.90 -2.07
C HIS A 74 26.55 8.10 -1.70
N THR A 75 25.66 7.90 -2.67
CA THR A 75 24.22 7.98 -2.43
C THR A 75 23.66 6.62 -2.07
N ILE A 76 22.60 6.60 -1.27
CA ILE A 76 21.84 5.38 -0.95
C ILE A 76 21.31 4.66 -2.19
N THR A 77 21.04 3.35 -2.04
CA THR A 77 20.43 2.51 -3.08
C THR A 77 18.93 2.77 -3.20
N MET A 78 18.29 2.23 -4.25
CA MET A 78 16.83 2.24 -4.40
C MET A 78 16.11 1.61 -3.21
N SER A 79 16.55 0.42 -2.78
CA SER A 79 15.93 -0.28 -1.66
C SER A 79 16.01 0.53 -0.36
N GLU A 80 17.14 1.19 -0.11
CA GLU A 80 17.30 2.06 1.06
C GLU A 80 16.46 3.33 0.95
N ALA A 81 16.38 3.95 -0.24
CA ALA A 81 15.52 5.11 -0.47
C ALA A 81 14.04 4.77 -0.24
N LEU A 82 13.57 3.64 -0.79
CA LEU A 82 12.19 3.17 -0.61
C LEU A 82 11.90 2.76 0.83
N LYS A 83 12.85 2.11 1.52
CA LYS A 83 12.72 1.85 2.96
C LYS A 83 12.51 3.16 3.72
N ARG A 84 13.32 4.20 3.46
CA ARG A 84 13.16 5.51 4.11
C ARG A 84 11.80 6.13 3.80
N LEU A 85 11.36 6.10 2.54
CA LEU A 85 10.02 6.60 2.18
C LEU A 85 8.89 5.80 2.83
N ALA A 86 9.05 4.49 3.01
CA ALA A 86 8.09 3.66 3.72
C ALA A 86 8.05 3.99 5.22
N HIS A 87 9.19 4.32 5.85
CA HIS A 87 9.22 4.83 7.23
C HIS A 87 8.54 6.19 7.39
N LEU A 88 8.42 6.95 6.29
CA LEU A 88 7.73 8.24 6.24
C LEU A 88 6.27 8.12 5.78
N ASP A 89 5.74 6.90 5.63
CA ASP A 89 4.42 6.58 5.06
C ASP A 89 4.13 7.22 3.69
N ILE A 90 5.18 7.43 2.88
CA ILE A 90 5.03 8.01 1.53
C ILE A 90 4.77 6.91 0.49
N VAL A 91 5.37 5.73 0.66
CA VAL A 91 5.26 4.58 -0.25
C VAL A 91 5.07 3.29 0.55
N LYS A 92 4.12 2.46 0.14
CA LYS A 92 3.93 1.11 0.72
C LYS A 92 4.78 0.09 -0.03
N MET A 93 5.52 -0.73 0.73
CA MET A 93 6.36 -1.81 0.17
C MET A 93 5.52 -3.05 -0.16
N THR A 94 4.86 -3.05 -1.32
CA THR A 94 4.03 -4.17 -1.78
C THR A 94 4.85 -5.26 -2.48
N GLN A 95 4.33 -6.49 -2.54
CA GLN A 95 5.00 -7.60 -3.24
C GLN A 95 5.30 -7.26 -4.72
N PRO A 96 4.37 -6.65 -5.50
CA PRO A 96 4.68 -6.23 -6.87
C PRO A 96 5.82 -5.22 -6.95
N LEU A 97 5.90 -4.26 -6.03
CA LEU A 97 7.01 -3.29 -6.01
C LEU A 97 8.33 -3.98 -5.69
N GLN A 98 8.35 -4.96 -4.79
CA GLN A 98 9.53 -5.78 -4.52
C GLN A 98 9.97 -6.57 -5.76
N THR A 99 9.03 -7.19 -6.48
CA THR A 99 9.32 -7.88 -7.75
C THR A 99 9.91 -6.92 -8.79
N LEU A 100 9.40 -5.69 -8.93
CA LEU A 100 9.95 -4.69 -9.84
C LEU A 100 11.39 -4.28 -9.46
N ILE A 101 11.70 -4.18 -8.16
CA ILE A 101 13.06 -3.91 -7.66
C ILE A 101 14.02 -5.05 -8.02
N GLU A 102 13.58 -6.30 -7.82
CA GLU A 102 14.35 -7.50 -8.14
C GLU A 102 14.61 -7.60 -9.65
N GLN A 103 13.60 -7.35 -10.47
CA GLN A 103 13.71 -7.31 -11.94
C GLN A 103 14.74 -6.26 -12.39
N ARG A 104 14.72 -5.05 -11.81
CA ARG A 104 15.73 -4.00 -12.08
C ARG A 104 17.15 -4.45 -11.76
N ASN A 105 17.34 -5.29 -10.74
CA ASN A 105 18.66 -5.78 -10.34
C ASN A 105 19.14 -6.98 -11.17
N GLY A 106 18.33 -7.47 -12.13
CA GLY A 106 18.64 -8.67 -12.89
C GLY A 106 18.60 -9.94 -12.04
N THR A 107 17.98 -9.92 -10.85
CA THR A 107 17.89 -11.11 -10.00
C THR A 107 16.77 -12.06 -10.44
N VAL A 108 15.87 -11.60 -11.31
CA VAL A 108 14.78 -12.38 -11.92
C VAL A 108 15.08 -12.59 -13.41
N HIS A 109 16.10 -13.39 -13.73
CA HIS A 109 16.41 -13.73 -15.13
C HIS A 109 15.79 -15.04 -15.63
N ALA A 110 14.87 -15.69 -14.88
CA ALA A 110 14.64 -17.12 -15.12
C ALA A 110 13.22 -17.67 -14.89
N SER A 111 12.15 -16.87 -14.97
CA SER A 111 10.79 -17.43 -14.93
C SER A 111 9.89 -16.76 -15.95
N GLY A 112 9.91 -17.30 -17.18
CA GLY A 112 8.86 -17.26 -18.20
C GLY A 112 8.18 -15.93 -18.50
N ASP A 113 8.41 -15.40 -19.70
CA ASP A 113 7.65 -14.35 -20.41
C ASP A 113 6.41 -13.80 -19.67
N ASP A 114 6.46 -12.50 -19.32
CA ASP A 114 5.34 -11.62 -18.90
C ASP A 114 5.37 -11.06 -17.45
N ALA A 115 6.34 -11.41 -16.60
CA ALA A 115 6.36 -10.87 -15.22
C ALA A 115 6.46 -9.33 -15.16
N ALA A 116 7.25 -8.71 -16.06
CA ALA A 116 7.40 -7.26 -16.17
C ALA A 116 6.28 -6.58 -17.00
N LYS A 117 5.61 -7.34 -17.89
CA LYS A 117 4.51 -6.84 -18.72
C LYS A 117 3.34 -6.31 -17.89
N ASN A 118 3.08 -6.92 -16.74
CA ASN A 118 1.96 -6.55 -15.87
C ASN A 118 2.33 -5.52 -14.78
N GLN A 119 3.51 -4.89 -14.85
CA GLN A 119 4.02 -4.00 -13.80
C GLN A 119 3.73 -2.50 -14.04
N ILE A 120 3.11 -2.11 -15.16
CA ILE A 120 2.69 -0.71 -15.36
C ILE A 120 1.85 -0.21 -14.16
N PRO A 121 0.82 -0.94 -13.69
CA PRO A 121 0.01 -0.43 -12.58
C PRO A 121 0.84 -0.23 -11.31
N THR A 122 1.79 -1.13 -11.02
CA THR A 122 2.74 -0.99 -9.89
C THR A 122 3.63 0.25 -10.02
N LEU A 123 4.21 0.48 -11.20
CA LEU A 123 5.01 1.68 -11.47
C LEU A 123 4.17 2.95 -11.27
N VAL A 124 2.98 2.99 -11.87
CA VAL A 124 2.10 4.15 -11.86
C VAL A 124 1.61 4.48 -10.45
N THR A 125 1.09 3.49 -9.72
CA THR A 125 0.59 3.68 -8.35
C THR A 125 1.70 4.14 -7.40
N THR A 126 2.90 3.56 -7.54
CA THR A 126 4.08 3.95 -6.74
C THR A 126 4.51 5.40 -7.04
N ILE A 127 4.57 5.79 -8.31
CA ILE A 127 4.88 7.18 -8.70
C ILE A 127 3.76 8.13 -8.26
N ALA A 128 2.49 7.75 -8.40
CA ALA A 128 1.36 8.58 -8.00
C ALA A 128 1.39 8.89 -6.48
N ALA A 129 1.72 7.91 -5.64
CA ALA A 129 1.89 8.13 -4.20
C ALA A 129 3.01 9.15 -3.90
N MET A 130 4.16 9.03 -4.58
CA MET A 130 5.27 9.97 -4.46
C MET A 130 4.92 11.38 -4.97
N LEU A 131 4.21 11.50 -6.09
CA LEU A 131 3.78 12.79 -6.64
C LEU A 131 2.74 13.48 -5.75
N LYS A 132 1.83 12.70 -5.16
CA LYS A 132 0.86 13.19 -4.17
C LYS A 132 1.58 13.84 -2.99
N HIS A 133 2.62 13.21 -2.46
CA HIS A 133 3.44 13.79 -1.39
C HIS A 133 4.14 15.09 -1.83
N LEU A 134 4.62 15.16 -3.07
CA LEU A 134 5.23 16.37 -3.63
C LEU A 134 4.23 17.49 -3.96
N GLY A 135 2.92 17.24 -3.90
CA GLY A 135 1.88 18.15 -4.36
C GLY A 135 1.92 18.38 -5.87
N THR A 136 2.48 17.45 -6.63
CA THR A 136 2.66 17.59 -8.09
C THR A 136 1.53 16.88 -8.84
N PRO A 137 0.83 17.56 -9.76
CA PRO A 137 -0.17 16.93 -10.61
C PRO A 137 0.41 15.78 -11.42
N ILE A 138 -0.36 14.69 -11.55
CA ILE A 138 0.05 13.50 -12.33
C ILE A 138 0.32 13.88 -13.79
N ASP A 139 -0.47 14.80 -14.35
CA ASP A 139 -0.36 15.27 -15.72
C ASP A 139 0.95 16.01 -15.99
N ASP A 140 1.43 16.79 -15.03
CA ASP A 140 2.70 17.50 -15.13
C ASP A 140 3.89 16.54 -15.17
N PHE A 141 3.78 15.38 -14.51
CA PHE A 141 4.83 14.37 -14.52
C PHE A 141 4.77 13.49 -15.79
N TRP A 142 3.61 12.95 -16.14
CA TRP A 142 3.47 11.97 -17.23
C TRP A 142 3.29 12.60 -18.62
N GLY A 143 2.78 13.82 -18.72
CA GLY A 143 2.60 14.52 -19.99
C GLY A 143 1.84 13.69 -21.03
N ARG A 144 2.49 13.35 -22.14
CA ARG A 144 1.86 12.55 -23.22
C ARG A 144 1.38 11.16 -22.76
N TRP A 145 1.95 10.62 -21.69
CA TRP A 145 1.61 9.29 -21.18
C TRP A 145 0.44 9.28 -20.19
N THR A 146 -0.07 10.45 -19.77
CA THR A 146 -1.17 10.57 -18.81
C THR A 146 -2.37 9.69 -19.13
N SER A 147 -2.82 9.68 -20.38
CA SER A 147 -3.98 8.86 -20.77
C SER A 147 -3.74 7.36 -20.56
N ALA A 148 -2.56 6.86 -20.94
CA ALA A 148 -2.21 5.44 -20.76
C ALA A 148 -2.07 5.07 -19.27
N VAL A 149 -1.51 5.98 -18.48
CA VAL A 149 -1.35 5.85 -17.03
C VAL A 149 -2.72 5.75 -16.35
N ASN A 150 -3.66 6.62 -16.69
CA ASN A 150 -5.02 6.58 -16.15
C ASN A 150 -5.73 5.27 -16.52
N VAL A 151 -5.63 4.83 -17.79
CA VAL A 151 -6.21 3.55 -18.24
C VAL A 151 -5.63 2.37 -17.47
N ALA A 152 -4.32 2.35 -17.19
CA ALA A 152 -3.69 1.26 -16.46
C ALA A 152 -4.19 1.17 -15.00
N VAL A 153 -4.37 2.32 -14.34
CA VAL A 153 -4.92 2.40 -12.98
C VAL A 153 -6.39 1.98 -12.97
N ASP A 154 -7.20 2.49 -13.90
CA ASP A 154 -8.61 2.16 -14.01
C ASP A 154 -8.82 0.67 -14.27
N LYS A 155 -8.01 0.07 -15.14
CA LYS A 155 -8.08 -1.37 -15.42
C LYS A 155 -7.75 -2.21 -14.18
N GLN A 156 -6.70 -1.86 -13.44
CA GLN A 156 -6.35 -2.55 -12.20
C GLN A 156 -7.48 -2.45 -11.16
N ARG A 157 -8.08 -1.26 -11.00
CA ARG A 157 -9.22 -1.05 -10.10
C ARG A 157 -10.41 -1.93 -10.49
N ASN A 158 -10.71 -2.03 -11.79
CA ASN A 158 -11.80 -2.86 -12.30
C ASN A 158 -11.56 -4.36 -12.06
N GLU A 159 -10.31 -4.83 -12.19
CA GLU A 159 -9.97 -6.23 -11.93
C GLU A 159 -10.12 -6.59 -10.45
N ILE A 160 -9.63 -5.74 -9.54
CA ILE A 160 -9.77 -5.93 -8.09
C ILE A 160 -11.25 -5.88 -7.69
N GLN A 161 -12.01 -4.90 -8.19
CA GLN A 161 -13.44 -4.80 -7.91
C GLN A 161 -14.19 -6.06 -8.36
N ARG A 162 -13.91 -6.54 -9.58
CA ARG A 162 -14.51 -7.77 -10.10
C ARG A 162 -14.19 -8.98 -9.23
N ASP A 163 -12.94 -9.11 -8.77
CA ASP A 163 -12.53 -10.23 -7.93
C ASP A 163 -13.19 -10.20 -6.54
N VAL A 164 -13.28 -9.00 -5.94
CA VAL A 164 -14.02 -8.79 -4.68
C VAL A 164 -15.50 -9.15 -4.85
N GLU A 165 -16.16 -8.71 -5.93
CA GLU A 165 -17.55 -9.09 -6.22
C GLU A 165 -17.74 -10.61 -6.39
N ILE A 166 -16.80 -11.27 -7.06
CA ILE A 166 -16.81 -12.73 -7.23
C ILE A 166 -16.70 -13.41 -5.86
N ARG A 167 -15.76 -12.99 -5.00
CA ARG A 167 -15.59 -13.55 -3.65
C ARG A 167 -16.80 -13.32 -2.75
N ILE A 168 -17.43 -12.15 -2.82
CA ILE A 168 -18.68 -11.87 -2.10
C ILE A 168 -19.79 -12.84 -2.54
N LYS A 169 -19.95 -13.04 -3.85
CA LYS A 169 -20.95 -13.98 -4.40
C LYS A 169 -20.63 -15.44 -4.05
N GLN A 170 -19.37 -15.85 -4.12
CA GLN A 170 -18.92 -17.18 -3.73
C GLN A 170 -19.20 -17.45 -2.25
N ALA A 171 -18.83 -16.52 -1.36
CA ALA A 171 -19.10 -16.66 0.07
C ALA A 171 -20.61 -16.71 0.37
N ARG A 172 -21.43 -15.96 -0.39
CA ARG A 172 -22.89 -16.04 -0.30
C ARG A 172 -23.42 -17.42 -0.70
N HIS A 173 -22.95 -17.97 -1.82
CA HIS A 173 -23.35 -19.32 -2.24
C HIS A 173 -22.92 -20.38 -1.23
N LEU A 174 -21.69 -20.30 -0.70
CA LEU A 174 -21.22 -21.21 0.34
C LEU A 174 -22.08 -21.14 1.61
N PHE A 175 -22.53 -19.95 1.98
CA PHE A 175 -23.45 -19.75 3.08
C PHE A 175 -24.82 -20.38 2.79
N GLU A 176 -25.42 -20.09 1.62
CA GLU A 176 -26.69 -20.67 1.22
C GLU A 176 -26.62 -22.21 1.19
N ASP A 177 -25.58 -22.77 0.58
CA ASP A 177 -25.38 -24.23 0.48
C ASP A 177 -25.24 -24.91 1.83
N ARG A 178 -24.54 -24.27 2.78
CA ARG A 178 -24.33 -24.77 4.14
C ARG A 178 -25.63 -24.84 4.94
N PHE A 179 -26.51 -23.85 4.77
CA PHE A 179 -27.71 -23.71 5.58
C PHE A 179 -29.00 -24.18 4.89
N GLN A 180 -28.99 -24.49 3.59
CA GLN A 180 -30.21 -24.86 2.84
C GLN A 180 -30.95 -26.10 3.39
N ARG A 181 -30.24 -27.01 4.08
CA ARG A 181 -30.81 -28.24 4.66
C ARG A 181 -31.00 -28.17 6.16
N LEU A 182 -30.77 -27.02 6.76
CA LEU A 182 -30.88 -26.80 8.20
C LEU A 182 -32.16 -26.01 8.52
N PRO A 183 -32.74 -26.21 9.72
CA PRO A 183 -33.83 -25.37 10.19
C PRO A 183 -33.44 -23.87 10.17
N PRO A 184 -34.37 -22.96 9.80
CA PRO A 184 -34.10 -21.52 9.75
C PRO A 184 -33.53 -20.94 11.04
N GLU A 185 -33.91 -21.51 12.19
CA GLU A 185 -33.49 -21.07 13.51
C GLU A 185 -31.98 -21.24 13.72
N LEU A 186 -31.38 -22.29 13.13
CA LEU A 186 -29.92 -22.49 13.19
C LEU A 186 -29.16 -21.48 12.32
N LYS A 187 -29.77 -21.07 11.20
CA LYS A 187 -29.20 -20.04 10.31
C LYS A 187 -29.22 -18.68 11.01
N GLU A 188 -30.35 -18.32 11.61
CA GLU A 188 -30.49 -17.09 12.39
C GLU A 188 -29.54 -17.08 13.58
N HIS A 189 -29.46 -18.20 14.32
CA HIS A 189 -28.52 -18.33 15.43
C HIS A 189 -27.07 -18.12 14.97
N ALA A 190 -26.63 -18.77 13.89
CA ALA A 190 -25.28 -18.62 13.37
C ALA A 190 -24.95 -17.19 12.94
N VAL A 191 -25.90 -16.45 12.35
CA VAL A 191 -25.73 -15.04 11.96
C VAL A 191 -25.70 -14.11 13.18
N SER A 192 -26.42 -14.47 14.25
CA SER A 192 -26.47 -13.71 15.50
C SER A 192 -25.26 -13.91 16.42
N LEU A 193 -24.43 -14.93 16.17
CA LEU A 193 -23.22 -15.14 16.94
C LEU A 193 -22.26 -13.97 16.69
N GLU A 194 -21.85 -13.32 17.78
CA GLU A 194 -20.78 -12.35 17.71
C GLU A 194 -19.47 -13.07 17.40
N PRO A 195 -18.64 -12.54 16.48
CA PRO A 195 -17.32 -13.09 16.27
C PRO A 195 -16.58 -13.08 17.61
N HIS A 196 -15.94 -14.20 17.94
CA HIS A 196 -14.99 -14.23 19.06
C HIS A 196 -13.75 -13.43 18.67
N VAL A 197 -13.87 -12.11 18.75
CA VAL A 197 -12.75 -11.19 18.65
C VAL A 197 -12.13 -11.15 20.03
N ILE A 198 -11.12 -11.98 20.26
CA ILE A 198 -10.17 -11.63 21.30
C ILE A 198 -9.50 -10.37 20.76
N THR A 199 -9.65 -9.24 21.46
CA THR A 199 -8.88 -8.03 21.20
C THR A 199 -7.42 -8.33 21.52
N ALA A 200 -6.80 -9.17 20.70
CA ALA A 200 -5.45 -9.67 20.84
C ALA A 200 -4.70 -9.24 19.59
N ALA A 201 -3.61 -8.51 19.83
CA ALA A 201 -2.61 -8.19 18.85
C ALA A 201 -1.97 -9.48 18.32
N PHE A 202 -2.53 -10.06 17.26
CA PHE A 202 -1.81 -11.05 16.47
C PHE A 202 -0.84 -10.29 15.56
N ASP A 203 0.43 -10.28 15.94
CA ASP A 203 1.45 -11.14 15.37
C ASP A 203 2.84 -10.58 15.72
N TYR A 204 2.97 -9.26 15.88
CA TYR A 204 4.17 -8.64 16.41
C TYR A 204 3.82 -7.33 17.11
N LEU A 205 4.32 -7.17 18.34
CA LEU A 205 4.44 -5.85 18.96
C LEU A 205 5.63 -5.15 18.33
N VAL A 206 5.43 -3.91 17.91
CA VAL A 206 6.46 -3.05 17.37
C VAL A 206 6.86 -2.08 18.47
N GLU A 207 8.14 -2.06 18.83
CA GLU A 207 8.66 -1.05 19.76
C GLU A 207 8.81 0.29 19.02
N ILE A 208 8.18 1.33 19.58
CA ILE A 208 8.20 2.71 19.10
C ILE A 208 8.51 3.59 20.32
N ASP A 209 9.64 4.29 20.30
CA ASP A 209 10.08 5.17 21.40
C ASP A 209 10.03 4.51 22.79
N GLY A 210 10.38 3.22 22.86
CA GLY A 210 10.37 2.43 24.10
C GLY A 210 8.98 1.91 24.51
N LYS A 211 7.94 2.11 23.70
CA LYS A 211 6.58 1.61 23.92
C LYS A 211 6.23 0.53 22.89
N MET A 212 5.46 -0.48 23.30
CA MET A 212 5.06 -1.57 22.43
C MET A 212 3.68 -1.30 21.82
N HIS A 213 3.59 -1.26 20.50
CA HIS A 213 2.37 -1.03 19.74
C HIS A 213 1.98 -2.28 18.93
N PRO A 214 0.69 -2.61 18.83
CA PRO A 214 0.26 -3.73 17.99
C PRO A 214 0.45 -3.38 16.50
N SER A 215 1.03 -4.28 15.71
CA SER A 215 1.13 -4.10 14.26
C SER A 215 -0.23 -4.09 13.56
N SER A 216 -1.20 -4.80 14.14
CA SER A 216 -2.57 -4.86 13.66
C SER A 216 -3.57 -4.95 14.82
N ILE A 217 -4.78 -4.43 14.60
CA ILE A 217 -5.88 -4.49 15.58
C ILE A 217 -7.08 -5.14 14.90
N MET A 218 -7.71 -6.10 15.59
CA MET A 218 -8.95 -6.73 15.14
C MET A 218 -10.11 -6.20 15.97
N THR A 219 -11.19 -5.81 15.31
CA THR A 219 -12.41 -5.33 15.99
C THR A 219 -13.66 -5.91 15.32
N PRO A 220 -14.79 -6.00 16.04
CA PRO A 220 -16.07 -6.28 15.40
C PRO A 220 -16.34 -5.26 14.29
N GLY A 221 -16.79 -5.76 13.14
CA GLY A 221 -16.98 -5.02 11.90
C GLY A 221 -18.42 -4.70 11.57
N GLY A 222 -18.69 -4.34 10.31
CA GLY A 222 -20.05 -4.18 9.83
C GLY A 222 -20.73 -5.52 9.55
N PRO A 223 -22.00 -5.49 9.11
CA PRO A 223 -22.67 -6.68 8.58
C PRO A 223 -21.93 -7.18 7.33
N CYS A 224 -21.76 -8.51 7.25
CA CYS A 224 -21.11 -9.15 6.11
C CYS A 224 -21.91 -8.90 4.83
N PRO A 225 -21.28 -8.45 3.73
CA PRO A 225 -22.00 -8.21 2.47
C PRO A 225 -22.55 -9.48 1.83
N SER A 226 -22.06 -10.65 2.23
CA SER A 226 -22.51 -11.95 1.72
C SER A 226 -23.65 -12.57 2.53
N CYS A 227 -23.63 -12.44 3.86
CA CYS A 227 -24.52 -13.19 4.76
C CYS A 227 -25.08 -12.40 5.96
N THR A 228 -24.83 -11.09 5.99
CA THR A 228 -25.26 -10.13 7.03
C THR A 228 -24.76 -10.37 8.46
N ALA A 229 -24.05 -11.48 8.73
CA ALA A 229 -23.43 -11.73 10.03
C ALA A 229 -22.39 -10.67 10.38
N GLN A 230 -22.18 -10.44 11.67
CA GLN A 230 -21.15 -9.52 12.17
C GLN A 230 -19.76 -9.98 11.69
N THR A 231 -19.04 -9.09 11.01
CA THR A 231 -17.68 -9.38 10.52
C THR A 231 -16.63 -9.03 11.56
N THR A 232 -15.39 -9.43 11.29
CA THR A 232 -14.21 -8.91 11.98
C THR A 232 -13.45 -8.01 11.02
N LEU A 233 -13.21 -6.76 11.42
CA LEU A 233 -12.35 -5.83 10.69
C LEU A 233 -10.92 -5.95 11.20
N LEU A 234 -9.99 -6.04 10.25
CA LEU A 234 -8.56 -5.94 10.50
C LEU A 234 -8.13 -4.51 10.21
N PHE A 235 -7.45 -3.89 11.17
CA PHE A 235 -6.85 -2.58 11.05
C PHE A 235 -5.34 -2.73 10.99
N GLY A 236 -4.74 -2.29 9.89
CA GLY A 236 -3.30 -2.18 9.72
C GLY A 236 -2.83 -0.80 10.13
N MET A 237 -1.64 -0.72 10.73
CA MET A 237 -1.00 0.55 11.04
C MET A 237 -0.65 1.28 9.74
N VAL A 238 -1.13 2.52 9.57
CA VAL A 238 -0.84 3.36 8.40
C VAL A 238 0.17 4.45 8.70
N ASP A 239 -0.02 5.23 9.76
CA ASP A 239 0.88 6.35 10.09
C ASP A 239 1.46 6.19 11.49
N ARG A 240 2.68 6.71 11.67
CA ARG A 240 3.47 6.60 12.90
C ARG A 240 4.15 7.93 13.19
N SER A 241 3.91 8.43 14.38
CA SER A 241 4.70 9.50 14.98
C SER A 241 5.05 9.15 16.43
N ALA A 242 5.83 10.01 17.08
CA ALA A 242 6.17 9.88 18.50
C ALA A 242 4.95 10.04 19.43
N ASP A 243 3.88 10.67 18.97
CA ASP A 243 2.71 11.02 19.76
C ASP A 243 1.40 10.33 19.31
N HIS A 244 1.36 9.75 18.11
CA HIS A 244 0.18 9.07 17.60
C HIS A 244 0.52 7.87 16.71
N THR A 245 -0.33 6.84 16.80
CA THR A 245 -0.31 5.71 15.87
C THR A 245 -1.64 5.68 15.15
N GLN A 246 -1.63 5.85 13.84
CA GLN A 246 -2.84 5.78 13.05
C GLN A 246 -3.00 4.38 12.47
N TYR A 247 -4.21 3.84 12.59
CA TYR A 247 -4.60 2.61 11.94
C TYR A 247 -5.68 2.89 10.90
N ALA A 248 -5.70 2.08 9.84
CA ALA A 248 -6.77 2.09 8.87
C ALA A 248 -7.22 0.66 8.55
N PRO A 249 -8.47 0.47 8.10
CA PRO A 249 -8.96 -0.84 7.69
C PRO A 249 -8.07 -1.43 6.58
N ASP A 250 -7.55 -2.63 6.83
CA ASP A 250 -6.69 -3.39 5.94
C ASP A 250 -7.26 -4.79 5.65
N GLY A 251 -8.42 -5.14 6.22
CA GLY A 251 -9.09 -6.37 5.87
C GLY A 251 -10.43 -6.56 6.57
N ILE A 252 -11.16 -7.57 6.11
CA ILE A 252 -12.42 -8.02 6.70
C ILE A 252 -12.52 -9.53 6.59
N SER A 253 -13.01 -10.17 7.64
CA SER A 253 -13.32 -11.61 7.62
C SER A 253 -14.69 -11.90 8.22
N CYS A 254 -15.38 -12.90 7.69
CA CYS A 254 -16.66 -13.38 8.21
C CYS A 254 -16.54 -14.83 8.65
N HIS A 255 -16.74 -15.08 9.93
CA HIS A 255 -16.68 -16.42 10.52
C HIS A 255 -17.82 -17.34 10.06
N VAL A 256 -18.95 -16.78 9.58
CA VAL A 256 -20.14 -17.54 9.16
C VAL A 256 -20.01 -18.04 7.72
N CYS A 257 -19.77 -17.14 6.77
CA CYS A 257 -19.70 -17.48 5.34
C CYS A 257 -18.28 -17.71 4.81
N GLY A 258 -17.25 -17.38 5.59
CA GLY A 258 -15.85 -17.52 5.19
C GLY A 258 -15.34 -16.44 4.24
N LEU A 259 -16.10 -15.36 4.00
CA LEU A 259 -15.59 -14.21 3.24
C LEU A 259 -14.34 -13.67 3.93
N SER A 260 -13.27 -13.50 3.15
CA SER A 260 -12.02 -12.87 3.60
C SER A 260 -11.50 -11.96 2.49
N LEU A 261 -11.30 -10.68 2.82
CA LEU A 261 -10.68 -9.68 1.95
C LEU A 261 -9.56 -9.00 2.74
N GLY A 262 -8.46 -8.66 2.06
CA GLY A 262 -7.27 -8.10 2.67
C GLY A 262 -6.54 -7.12 1.76
N GLY A 263 -5.86 -6.16 2.36
CA GLY A 263 -5.20 -5.07 1.66
C GLY A 263 -6.12 -3.87 1.43
N PHE A 264 -5.51 -2.68 1.44
CA PHE A 264 -6.17 -1.41 1.17
C PHE A 264 -6.96 -1.35 -0.14
N ASP A 265 -6.47 -2.00 -1.20
CA ASP A 265 -7.13 -1.97 -2.52
C ASP A 265 -8.42 -2.78 -2.53
N GLU A 266 -8.45 -3.96 -1.89
CA GLU A 266 -9.65 -4.77 -1.76
C GLU A 266 -10.69 -4.10 -0.85
N MET A 267 -10.22 -3.46 0.23
CA MET A 267 -11.09 -2.69 1.13
C MET A 267 -11.66 -1.43 0.44
N ALA A 268 -10.88 -0.76 -0.41
CA ALA A 268 -11.37 0.35 -1.22
C ALA A 268 -12.41 -0.12 -2.25
N ALA A 269 -12.16 -1.23 -2.93
CA ALA A 269 -13.10 -1.83 -3.86
C ALA A 269 -14.39 -2.28 -3.16
N LEU A 270 -14.30 -2.87 -1.97
CA LEU A 270 -15.45 -3.23 -1.15
C LEU A 270 -16.30 -1.99 -0.82
N ARG A 271 -15.67 -0.89 -0.40
CA ARG A 271 -16.38 0.37 -0.13
C ARG A 271 -17.11 0.89 -1.37
N ASP A 272 -16.48 0.83 -2.54
CA ASP A 272 -17.09 1.25 -3.80
C ASP A 272 -18.31 0.39 -4.16
N ILE A 273 -18.24 -0.94 -3.93
CA ILE A 273 -19.34 -1.88 -4.15
C ILE A 273 -20.52 -1.63 -3.20
N LEU A 274 -20.23 -1.37 -1.91
CA LEU A 274 -21.26 -1.15 -0.89
C LEU A 274 -21.87 0.25 -0.93
N GLY A 275 -21.17 1.21 -1.56
CA GLY A 275 -21.59 2.60 -1.68
C GLY A 275 -21.39 3.43 -0.39
N PRO A 276 -21.53 4.76 -0.50
CA PRO A 276 -21.28 5.71 0.60
C PRO A 276 -22.34 5.67 1.73
N SER A 277 -23.44 4.94 1.55
CA SER A 277 -24.56 4.88 2.50
C SER A 277 -24.36 3.89 3.65
N ASN A 278 -23.19 3.27 3.78
CA ASN A 278 -22.92 2.36 4.88
C ASN A 278 -22.28 3.13 6.05
N GLU A 279 -23.07 4.00 6.69
CA GLU A 279 -22.69 4.78 7.90
C GLU A 279 -22.00 3.90 8.95
N ALA A 280 -22.37 2.62 9.02
CA ALA A 280 -21.74 1.61 9.87
C ALA A 280 -20.21 1.55 9.74
N TYR A 281 -19.63 1.72 8.54
CA TYR A 281 -18.17 1.62 8.36
C TYR A 281 -17.41 2.85 8.91
N GLU A 282 -17.94 4.06 8.75
CA GLU A 282 -17.32 5.28 9.31
C GLU A 282 -17.61 5.42 10.81
N GLN A 283 -18.75 4.91 11.27
CA GLN A 283 -19.11 4.87 12.70
C GLN A 283 -18.23 3.86 13.46
N LEU A 284 -18.01 2.66 12.90
CA LEU A 284 -17.08 1.67 13.44
C LEU A 284 -15.63 2.16 13.47
N ARG A 285 -15.19 2.92 12.46
CA ARG A 285 -13.89 3.59 12.47
C ARG A 285 -13.75 4.52 13.69
N THR A 286 -14.80 5.28 14.01
CA THR A 286 -14.79 6.24 15.12
C THR A 286 -14.85 5.54 16.48
N GLU A 287 -15.70 4.52 16.61
CA GLU A 287 -15.89 3.77 17.86
C GLU A 287 -14.68 2.88 18.19
N ALA A 288 -14.11 2.17 17.21
CA ALA A 288 -12.92 1.33 17.41
C ALA A 288 -11.71 2.16 17.86
N LEU A 289 -11.51 3.36 17.27
CA LEU A 289 -10.46 4.28 17.68
C LEU A 289 -10.75 4.83 19.10
N SER A 290 -11.99 5.20 19.42
CA SER A 290 -12.33 5.70 20.76
C SER A 290 -12.17 4.66 21.88
N ALA A 291 -12.54 3.40 21.64
CA ALA A 291 -12.47 2.33 22.63
C ALA A 291 -11.02 1.91 22.92
N PHE A 292 -10.10 2.09 21.96
CA PHE A 292 -8.69 1.74 22.10
C PHE A 292 -7.84 2.90 22.65
N PHE A 293 -8.14 4.15 22.28
CA PHE A 293 -7.37 5.33 22.70
C PHE A 293 -7.99 6.10 23.89
N GLY A 294 -9.26 5.86 24.24
CA GLY A 294 -9.98 6.60 25.29
C GLY A 294 -9.80 6.09 26.72
N ARG A 295 -8.91 5.12 26.98
CA ARG A 295 -8.70 4.56 28.34
C ARG A 295 -7.54 5.16 29.14
N ASP A 296 -6.77 6.08 28.58
CA ASP A 296 -5.55 6.61 29.22
C ASP A 296 -5.72 7.97 29.93
N SER A 297 -6.94 8.48 30.17
CA SER A 297 -7.14 9.80 30.80
C SER A 297 -7.60 9.80 32.27
N ASP A 298 -7.89 8.65 32.88
CA ASP A 298 -8.42 8.61 34.26
C ASP A 298 -7.55 7.71 35.18
N THR A 299 -6.33 8.14 35.45
CA THR A 299 -5.60 7.75 36.68
C THR A 299 -4.76 8.93 37.16
N ASP A 300 -5.37 9.78 37.98
CA ASP A 300 -4.70 10.58 39.02
C ASP A 300 -4.69 9.79 40.34
#